data_AF-A0A1J3GSK5-F1
#
_entry.id   AF-A0A1J3GSK5-F1
#
_cell.length_a   1.000
_cell.length_b   1.000
_cell.length_c   1.000
_cell.angle_alpha   90.00
_cell.angle_beta   90.00
_cell.angle_gamma   90.00
#
_symmetry.space_group_name_H-M   'P 1'
#
loop_
_entity.id
_entity.type
_entity.pdbx_description
1 polymer ?
#
loop_
_entity_poly.entity_id
_entity_poly.type
_entity_poly.pdbx_seq_one_letter_code
_entity_poly.pdbx_strand_id
1 'polypeptide(L)'
;ALLAILAQQGLLANLHTSPVSSMSLDEVDDDPMLTGETVVARPCLNVLFAEAIKGPLLSTDSEVQTRTLDLIFHYVSQESIPSKQVQVLVEENVADYIFEILRLSECKDQVINPCLRVLDLFSAAEHSFRKKLVIGFPSVIQVLHYVGGVPCHPFQIQTLKLISSCISDFPGIASSSQVQ
;
A
#
# COMPACT_ATOMS: atom_id res chain seq x y z
N ALA A 1 -12.37 -4.95 16.02
CA ALA A 1 -12.99 -3.62 15.89
C ALA A 1 -12.86 -3.07 14.46
N LEU A 2 -11.64 -2.90 13.91
CA LEU A 2 -11.46 -2.35 12.55
C LEU A 2 -12.15 -3.17 11.44
N LEU A 3 -12.03 -4.49 11.43
CA LEU A 3 -12.71 -5.35 10.44
C LEU A 3 -14.23 -5.17 10.46
N ALA A 4 -14.84 -4.91 11.63
CA ALA A 4 -16.26 -4.62 11.75
C ALA A 4 -16.62 -3.25 11.18
N ILE A 5 -15.74 -2.25 11.33
CA ILE A 5 -15.90 -0.92 10.75
C ILE A 5 -15.78 -0.98 9.22
N LEU A 6 -14.80 -1.72 8.70
CA LEU A 6 -14.64 -1.96 7.25
C LEU A 6 -15.85 -2.72 6.67
N ALA A 7 -16.37 -3.71 7.40
CA ALA A 7 -17.59 -4.44 7.00
C ALA A 7 -18.82 -3.52 6.98
N GLN A 8 -19.01 -2.70 8.03
CA GLN A 8 -20.14 -1.76 8.13
C GLN A 8 -20.12 -0.67 7.05
N GLN A 9 -18.94 -0.29 6.57
CA GLN A 9 -18.79 0.70 5.50
C GLN A 9 -18.90 0.10 4.09
N GLY A 10 -19.25 -1.18 3.96
CA GLY A 10 -19.43 -1.83 2.66
C GLY A 10 -18.13 -2.18 1.91
N LEU A 11 -16.95 -1.86 2.46
CA LEU A 11 -15.64 -2.20 1.88
C LEU A 11 -15.38 -3.72 1.79
N LEU A 12 -16.13 -4.52 2.55
CA LEU A 12 -16.11 -5.99 2.44
C LEU A 12 -17.36 -6.56 1.74
N ALA A 13 -18.37 -5.74 1.47
CA ALA A 13 -19.66 -6.19 0.93
C ALA A 13 -19.62 -6.50 -0.58
N ASN A 14 -18.61 -5.98 -1.31
CA ASN A 14 -18.53 -6.14 -2.77
C ASN A 14 -17.96 -7.48 -3.27
N LEU A 15 -17.66 -8.44 -2.40
CA LEU A 15 -17.23 -9.78 -2.85
C LEU A 15 -18.38 -10.62 -3.41
N HIS A 16 -19.63 -10.34 -3.02
CA HIS A 16 -20.81 -11.02 -3.55
C HIS A 16 -22.02 -10.09 -3.47
N THR A 17 -22.34 -9.35 -4.54
CA THR A 17 -23.72 -9.05 -4.98
C THR A 17 -23.74 -8.10 -6.18
N SER A 18 -24.54 -8.48 -7.19
CA SER A 18 -24.90 -7.69 -8.37
C SER A 18 -25.54 -6.35 -7.97
N PRO A 19 -25.42 -5.27 -8.76
CA PRO A 19 -25.92 -3.96 -8.36
C PRO A 19 -27.45 -3.94 -8.39
N VAL A 20 -28.06 -3.71 -7.24
CA VAL A 20 -29.47 -3.32 -7.14
C VAL A 20 -29.52 -1.88 -6.65
N SER A 21 -30.04 -1.03 -7.52
CA SER A 21 -30.49 0.34 -7.29
C SER A 21 -31.30 0.50 -6.01
N SER A 22 -31.07 1.58 -5.24
CA SER A 22 -32.18 2.38 -4.68
C SER A 22 -31.74 3.71 -4.06
N MET A 23 -32.30 4.77 -4.65
CA MET A 23 -32.96 5.94 -4.06
C MET A 23 -32.25 6.90 -3.09
N SER A 24 -32.27 8.15 -3.53
CA SER A 24 -32.11 9.43 -2.84
C SER A 24 -32.90 9.55 -1.54
N LEU A 25 -32.35 10.33 -0.60
CA LEU A 25 -33.11 11.11 0.37
C LEU A 25 -32.39 12.46 0.57
N ASP A 26 -32.96 13.50 -0.02
CA ASP A 26 -32.85 14.89 0.47
C ASP A 26 -33.61 14.97 1.80
N GLU A 27 -33.09 15.71 2.78
CA GLU A 27 -33.77 16.85 3.40
C GLU A 27 -32.90 17.53 4.47
N VAL A 28 -33.10 18.85 4.54
CA VAL A 28 -32.41 19.90 5.30
C VAL A 28 -32.94 19.94 6.74
N ASP A 29 -32.07 20.16 7.73
CA ASP A 29 -32.45 20.97 8.90
C ASP A 29 -31.23 21.65 9.53
N ASP A 30 -31.32 22.97 9.66
CA ASP A 30 -30.37 23.87 10.31
C ASP A 30 -30.68 23.91 11.82
N ASP A 31 -29.70 23.66 12.68
CA ASP A 31 -29.72 24.23 14.03
C ASP A 31 -28.28 24.59 14.49
N PRO A 32 -27.98 25.88 14.76
CA PRO A 32 -26.69 26.32 15.24
C PRO A 32 -26.71 26.37 16.78
N MET A 33 -25.83 25.60 17.43
CA MET A 33 -25.14 25.91 18.71
C MET A 33 -24.76 24.61 19.42
N LEU A 34 -23.52 24.13 19.22
CA LEU A 34 -22.85 23.30 20.22
C LEU A 34 -21.45 23.86 20.50
N THR A 35 -21.39 24.44 21.69
CA THR A 35 -20.24 24.88 22.47
C THR A 35 -19.09 23.87 22.50
N GLY A 36 -17.89 24.32 22.12
CA GLY A 36 -16.71 24.26 22.98
C GLY A 36 -16.20 22.91 23.51
N GLU A 37 -16.55 21.77 22.92
CA GLU A 37 -15.77 20.54 23.12
C GLU A 37 -14.73 20.45 22.00
N THR A 38 -13.46 20.27 22.39
CA THR A 38 -12.39 19.89 21.46
C THR A 38 -12.83 18.59 20.79
N VAL A 39 -13.49 18.68 19.64
CA VAL A 39 -13.81 17.55 18.79
C VAL A 39 -12.45 16.99 18.40
N VAL A 40 -11.99 15.98 19.14
CA VAL A 40 -10.85 15.16 18.73
C VAL A 40 -11.30 14.59 17.39
N ALA A 41 -10.82 15.21 16.31
CA ALA A 41 -11.21 14.85 14.96
C ALA A 41 -11.02 13.34 14.84
N ARG A 42 -12.12 12.61 14.67
CA ARG A 42 -12.10 11.16 14.57
C ARG A 42 -11.09 10.78 13.49
N PRO A 43 -10.11 9.90 13.78
CA PRO A 43 -9.07 9.60 12.80
C PRO A 43 -9.69 9.08 11.52
N CYS A 44 -9.20 9.57 10.38
CA CYS A 44 -9.61 9.11 9.06
C CYS A 44 -9.48 7.58 8.98
N LEU A 45 -10.44 6.90 8.34
CA LEU A 45 -10.43 5.44 8.21
C LEU A 45 -9.09 4.92 7.67
N ASN A 46 -8.51 5.61 6.69
CA ASN A 46 -7.26 5.22 6.05
C ASN A 46 -6.09 5.22 7.06
N VAL A 47 -6.08 6.15 8.01
CA VAL A 47 -5.07 6.21 9.09
C VAL A 47 -5.28 5.06 10.07
N LEU A 48 -6.53 4.80 10.47
CA LEU A 48 -6.84 3.66 11.35
C LEU A 48 -6.51 2.32 10.68
N PHE A 49 -6.75 2.21 9.38
CA PHE A 49 -6.39 1.05 8.58
C PHE A 49 -4.87 0.89 8.54
N ALA A 50 -4.12 1.95 8.20
CA ALA A 50 -2.67 1.95 8.19
C ALA A 50 -2.07 1.52 9.53
N GLU A 51 -2.58 2.05 10.65
CA GLU A 51 -2.13 1.67 11.98
C GLU A 51 -2.38 0.18 12.28
N ALA A 52 -3.57 -0.33 11.95
CA ALA A 52 -3.92 -1.71 12.28
C ALA A 52 -3.15 -2.77 11.49
N ILE A 53 -2.72 -2.45 10.25
CA ILE A 53 -1.97 -3.40 9.41
C ILE A 53 -0.47 -3.44 9.75
N LYS A 54 0.08 -2.44 10.46
CA LYS A 54 1.51 -2.41 10.84
C LYS A 54 1.92 -3.64 11.66
N GLY A 55 1.10 -4.02 12.64
CA GLY A 55 1.35 -5.22 13.46
C GLY A 55 1.42 -6.51 12.62
N PRO A 56 0.38 -6.82 11.82
CA PRO A 56 0.42 -7.96 10.90
C PRO A 56 1.56 -7.93 9.88
N LEU A 57 1.97 -6.76 9.36
CA LEU A 57 3.15 -6.64 8.49
C LEU A 57 4.47 -6.98 9.20
N LEU A 58 4.56 -6.75 10.52
CA LEU A 58 5.70 -7.12 11.35
C LEU A 58 5.70 -8.58 11.81
N SER A 59 4.68 -9.36 11.45
CA SER A 59 4.59 -10.77 11.82
C SER A 59 5.79 -11.56 11.31
N THR A 60 6.31 -12.50 12.10
CA THR A 60 7.31 -13.47 11.64
C THR A 60 6.70 -14.59 10.79
N ASP A 61 5.36 -14.68 10.78
CA ASP A 61 4.62 -15.60 9.94
C ASP A 61 4.43 -14.99 8.54
N SER A 62 5.07 -15.59 7.54
CA SER A 62 5.01 -15.15 6.14
C SER A 62 3.61 -15.23 5.54
N GLU A 63 2.75 -16.14 6.02
CA GLU A 63 1.37 -16.19 5.55
C GLU A 63 0.60 -14.97 6.07
N VAL A 64 0.75 -14.62 7.35
CA VAL A 64 0.12 -13.42 7.92
C VAL A 64 0.58 -12.15 7.18
N GLN A 65 1.88 -12.02 6.91
CA GLN A 65 2.42 -10.90 6.10
C GLN A 65 1.79 -10.87 4.70
N THR A 66 1.78 -12.01 4.01
CA THR A 66 1.24 -12.13 2.65
C THR A 66 -0.25 -11.80 2.59
N ARG A 67 -1.05 -12.32 3.52
CA ARG A 67 -2.49 -12.00 3.62
C ARG A 67 -2.74 -10.54 3.94
N THR A 68 -1.84 -9.91 4.70
CA THR A 68 -1.92 -8.47 4.97
C THR A 68 -1.62 -7.65 3.72
N LEU A 69 -0.60 -8.03 2.94
CA LEU A 69 -0.30 -7.42 1.64
C LEU A 69 -1.46 -7.57 0.66
N ASP A 70 -2.09 -8.75 0.60
CA ASP A 70 -3.30 -8.97 -0.18
C ASP A 70 -4.42 -8.04 0.29
N LEU A 71 -4.66 -7.91 1.60
CA LEU A 71 -5.68 -7.01 2.14
C LEU A 71 -5.42 -5.55 1.72
N ILE A 72 -4.18 -5.07 1.77
CA ILE A 72 -3.81 -3.73 1.31
C ILE A 72 -4.13 -3.57 -0.18
N PHE A 73 -3.75 -4.56 -1.01
CA PHE A 73 -4.03 -4.53 -2.44
C PHE A 73 -5.53 -4.39 -2.70
N HIS A 74 -6.37 -5.20 -2.04
CA HIS A 74 -7.82 -5.14 -2.21
C HIS A 74 -8.39 -3.81 -1.72
N TYR A 75 -7.96 -3.34 -0.55
CA TYR A 75 -8.42 -2.08 0.04
C TYR A 75 -8.21 -0.90 -0.91
N VAL A 76 -7.01 -0.80 -1.48
CA VAL A 76 -6.63 0.28 -2.40
C VAL A 76 -7.27 0.13 -3.79
N SER A 77 -7.53 -1.09 -4.24
CA SER A 77 -8.04 -1.35 -5.60
C SER A 77 -9.55 -1.13 -5.76
N GLN A 78 -10.30 -0.90 -4.68
CA GLN A 78 -11.76 -0.76 -4.72
C GLN A 78 -12.28 0.62 -5.14
N GLU A 79 -11.47 1.69 -5.03
CA GLU A 79 -11.93 3.06 -5.31
C GLU A 79 -11.63 3.53 -6.74
N SER A 80 -12.56 4.32 -7.30
CA SER A 80 -12.43 4.92 -8.64
C SER A 80 -11.32 5.98 -8.73
N ILE A 81 -10.80 6.47 -7.59
CA ILE A 81 -9.65 7.37 -7.53
C ILE A 81 -8.71 6.91 -6.39
N PRO A 82 -7.79 5.97 -6.66
CA PRO A 82 -6.89 5.37 -5.67
C PRO A 82 -5.98 6.37 -4.93
N SER A 83 -5.80 7.58 -5.46
CA SER A 83 -4.70 8.47 -5.09
C SER A 83 -4.71 8.90 -3.62
N LYS A 84 -5.88 9.21 -3.03
CA LYS A 84 -5.95 9.70 -1.64
C LYS A 84 -5.69 8.60 -0.61
N GLN A 85 -6.22 7.39 -0.83
CA GLN A 85 -5.96 6.27 0.07
C GLN A 85 -4.48 5.86 0.02
N VAL A 86 -3.95 5.71 -1.20
CA VAL A 86 -2.54 5.36 -1.42
C VAL A 86 -1.63 6.38 -0.75
N GLN A 87 -1.91 7.67 -0.93
CA GLN A 87 -1.12 8.74 -0.33
C GLN A 87 -1.07 8.61 1.20
N VAL A 88 -2.21 8.38 1.86
CA VAL A 88 -2.25 8.20 3.31
C VAL A 88 -1.44 6.98 3.74
N LEU A 89 -1.56 5.82 3.07
CA LEU A 89 -0.79 4.64 3.45
C LEU A 89 0.72 4.85 3.32
N VAL A 90 1.15 5.57 2.28
CA VAL A 90 2.56 5.91 2.07
C VAL A 90 3.06 6.89 3.13
N GLU A 91 2.28 7.91 3.47
CA GLU A 91 2.60 8.89 4.52
C GLU A 91 2.63 8.25 5.92
N GLU A 92 1.79 7.24 6.16
CA GLU A 92 1.79 6.40 7.36
C GLU A 92 2.90 5.34 7.39
N ASN A 93 3.90 5.45 6.52
CA ASN A 93 5.12 4.63 6.47
C ASN A 93 4.86 3.15 6.11
N VAL A 94 3.70 2.79 5.56
CA VAL A 94 3.40 1.39 5.19
C VAL A 94 4.42 0.85 4.18
N ALA A 95 4.88 1.69 3.25
CA ALA A 95 5.90 1.33 2.26
C ALA A 95 7.20 0.80 2.91
N ASP A 96 7.61 1.38 4.04
CA ASP A 96 8.86 1.02 4.72
C ASP A 96 8.82 -0.43 5.24
N TYR A 97 7.67 -0.85 5.76
CA TYR A 97 7.43 -2.25 6.15
C TYR A 97 7.51 -3.19 4.95
N ILE A 98 6.96 -2.80 3.80
CA ILE A 98 6.98 -3.63 2.59
C ILE A 98 8.41 -3.79 2.06
N PHE A 99 9.21 -2.74 2.07
CA PHE A 99 10.62 -2.82 1.70
C PHE A 99 11.44 -3.69 2.66
N GLU A 100 11.11 -3.68 3.95
CA GLU A 100 11.73 -4.55 4.93
C GLU A 100 11.35 -6.02 4.72
N ILE A 101 10.08 -6.30 4.41
CA ILE A 101 9.63 -7.65 4.01
C ILE A 101 10.40 -8.11 2.77
N LEU A 102 10.54 -7.27 1.74
CA LEU A 102 11.34 -7.60 0.56
C LEU A 102 12.80 -7.93 0.92
N ARG A 103 13.43 -7.12 1.79
CA ARG A 103 14.80 -7.33 2.26
C ARG A 103 14.98 -8.69 2.95
N LEU A 104 13.97 -9.11 3.72
CA LEU A 104 13.95 -10.35 4.50
C LEU A 104 13.38 -11.55 3.73
N SER A 105 12.87 -11.36 2.52
CA SER A 105 12.10 -12.37 1.78
C SER A 105 12.92 -13.60 1.33
N GLU A 106 14.26 -13.55 1.44
CA GLU A 106 15.19 -14.57 0.89
C GLU A 106 14.93 -14.87 -0.60
N CYS A 107 14.39 -13.88 -1.33
CA CYS A 107 14.00 -14.00 -2.73
C CYS A 107 12.96 -15.10 -3.01
N LYS A 108 12.03 -15.35 -2.09
CA LYS A 108 10.90 -16.25 -2.30
C LYS A 108 9.79 -15.55 -3.09
N ASP A 109 9.46 -16.07 -4.27
CA ASP A 109 8.42 -15.51 -5.16
C ASP A 109 7.08 -15.27 -4.48
N GLN A 110 6.67 -16.20 -3.59
CA GLN A 110 5.42 -16.12 -2.85
C GLN A 110 5.31 -14.86 -1.97
N VAL A 111 6.44 -14.29 -1.54
CA VAL A 111 6.53 -13.07 -0.74
C VAL A 111 6.80 -11.86 -1.64
N ILE A 112 7.70 -11.99 -2.63
CA ILE A 112 8.06 -10.90 -3.54
C ILE A 112 6.84 -10.38 -4.31
N ASN A 113 6.00 -11.28 -4.84
CA ASN A 113 4.89 -10.88 -5.70
C ASN A 113 3.86 -9.96 -4.99
N PRO A 114 3.31 -10.33 -3.81
CA PRO A 114 2.46 -9.43 -3.04
C PRO A 114 3.11 -8.08 -2.73
N CYS A 115 4.39 -8.06 -2.35
CA CYS A 115 5.13 -6.83 -2.08
C CYS A 115 5.19 -5.92 -3.32
N LEU A 116 5.64 -6.46 -4.46
CA LEU A 116 5.77 -5.69 -5.69
C LEU A 116 4.42 -5.15 -6.16
N ARG A 117 3.34 -5.94 -6.06
CA ARG A 117 1.98 -5.50 -6.41
C ARG A 117 1.51 -4.31 -5.59
N VAL A 118 1.75 -4.30 -4.28
CA VAL A 118 1.37 -3.16 -3.43
C VAL A 118 2.27 -1.95 -3.70
N LEU A 119 3.58 -2.15 -3.90
CA LEU A 119 4.49 -1.06 -4.25
C LEU A 119 4.16 -0.40 -5.60
N ASP A 120 3.69 -1.19 -6.57
CA ASP A 120 3.20 -0.68 -7.85
C ASP A 120 1.95 0.19 -7.66
N LEU A 121 1.00 -0.22 -6.81
CA LEU A 121 -0.11 0.65 -6.42
C LEU A 121 0.37 1.93 -5.72
N PHE A 122 1.40 1.83 -4.87
CA PHE A 122 1.96 2.97 -4.15
C PHE A 122 2.64 3.99 -5.04
N SER A 123 3.05 3.60 -6.25
CA SER A 123 3.58 4.54 -7.25
C SER A 123 2.60 5.67 -7.60
N ALA A 124 1.28 5.47 -7.39
CA ALA A 124 0.26 6.49 -7.59
C ALA A 124 0.35 7.68 -6.60
N ALA A 125 1.05 7.53 -5.46
CA ALA A 125 1.33 8.64 -4.54
C ALA A 125 2.59 9.44 -4.89
N GLU A 126 3.10 9.27 -6.12
CA GLU A 126 4.15 10.07 -6.74
C GLU A 126 5.26 10.46 -5.75
N HIS A 127 5.38 11.74 -5.42
CA HIS A 127 6.47 12.31 -4.65
C HIS A 127 6.58 11.72 -3.22
N SER A 128 5.45 11.43 -2.57
CA SER A 128 5.47 10.80 -1.23
C SER A 128 6.05 9.39 -1.30
N PHE A 129 5.67 8.61 -2.32
CA PHE A 129 6.19 7.26 -2.50
C PHE A 129 7.65 7.27 -2.93
N ARG A 130 8.04 8.18 -3.81
CA ARG A 130 9.42 8.29 -4.28
C ARG A 130 10.42 8.51 -3.15
N LYS A 131 10.07 9.31 -2.14
CA LYS A 131 10.90 9.45 -0.92
C LYS A 131 11.11 8.13 -0.18
N LYS A 132 10.08 7.29 -0.11
CA LYS A 132 10.16 5.96 0.52
C LYS A 132 10.96 4.99 -0.34
N LEU A 133 10.77 5.05 -1.66
CA LEU A 133 11.47 4.21 -2.62
C LEU A 133 12.99 4.43 -2.58
N VAL A 134 13.46 5.66 -2.36
CA VAL A 134 14.89 5.96 -2.16
C VAL A 134 15.46 5.16 -1.00
N ILE A 135 14.73 5.07 0.11
CA ILE A 135 15.16 4.34 1.32
C ILE A 135 15.12 2.83 1.06
N GLY A 136 14.06 2.35 0.39
CA GLY A 136 13.86 0.95 0.04
C GLY A 136 14.66 0.45 -1.17
N PHE A 137 15.40 1.33 -1.86
CA PHE A 137 16.07 1.02 -3.11
C PHE A 137 17.00 -0.21 -3.04
N PRO A 138 17.81 -0.42 -1.97
CA PRO A 138 18.64 -1.61 -1.86
C PRO A 138 17.84 -2.93 -1.90
N SER A 139 16.66 -2.96 -1.28
CA SER A 139 15.78 -4.14 -1.30
C SER A 139 15.25 -4.40 -2.72
N VAL A 140 14.95 -3.36 -3.49
CA VAL A 140 14.50 -3.48 -4.88
C VAL A 140 15.63 -3.98 -5.78
N ILE A 141 16.88 -3.52 -5.56
CA ILE A 141 18.06 -4.01 -6.27
C ILE A 141 18.34 -5.49 -5.98
N GLN A 142 18.18 -5.93 -4.73
CA GLN A 142 18.28 -7.36 -4.39
C GLN A 142 17.28 -8.20 -5.19
N VAL A 143 16.04 -7.74 -5.31
CA VAL A 143 15.02 -8.41 -6.14
C VAL A 143 15.44 -8.38 -7.62
N LEU A 144 15.99 -7.27 -8.12
CA LEU A 144 16.48 -7.19 -9.50
C LEU A 144 17.54 -8.25 -9.79
N HIS A 145 18.50 -8.43 -8.89
CA HIS A 145 19.55 -9.44 -9.03
C HIS A 145 18.98 -10.86 -9.13
N TYR A 146 17.99 -11.14 -8.28
CA TYR A 146 17.30 -12.42 -8.29
C TYR A 146 16.53 -12.65 -9.60
N VAL A 147 15.65 -11.72 -9.98
CA VAL A 147 14.80 -11.88 -11.17
C VAL A 147 15.60 -11.78 -12.47
N GLY A 148 16.73 -11.06 -12.47
CA GLY A 148 17.65 -10.94 -13.60
C GLY A 148 18.44 -12.22 -13.87
N GLY A 149 18.65 -13.05 -12.85
CA GLY A 149 19.30 -14.36 -12.99
C GLY A 149 18.41 -15.43 -13.62
N VAL A 150 17.09 -15.19 -13.72
CA VAL A 150 16.11 -16.15 -14.25
C VAL A 150 15.54 -15.65 -15.58
N PRO A 151 15.72 -16.39 -16.70
CA PRO A 151 15.13 -16.00 -17.98
C PRO A 151 13.61 -15.85 -17.89
N CYS A 152 13.07 -14.76 -18.45
CA CYS A 152 11.64 -14.49 -18.52
C CYS A 152 10.91 -14.50 -17.17
N HIS A 153 11.58 -14.13 -16.09
CA HIS A 153 10.96 -14.07 -14.77
C HIS A 153 9.78 -13.10 -14.76
N PRO A 154 8.60 -13.47 -14.23
CA PRO A 154 7.37 -12.68 -14.33
C PRO A 154 7.46 -11.28 -13.70
N PHE A 155 8.37 -11.09 -12.75
CA PHE A 155 8.51 -9.82 -12.01
C PHE A 155 9.54 -8.85 -12.59
N GLN A 156 10.31 -9.23 -13.63
CA GLN A 156 11.37 -8.38 -14.22
C GLN A 156 10.86 -6.99 -14.60
N ILE A 157 9.76 -6.92 -15.35
CA ILE A 157 9.20 -5.65 -15.84
C ILE A 157 8.77 -4.77 -14.66
N GLN A 158 8.13 -5.37 -13.65
CA GLN A 158 7.64 -4.63 -12.48
C GLN A 158 8.79 -4.08 -11.63
N THR A 159 9.83 -4.89 -11.40
CA THR A 159 11.05 -4.45 -10.70
C THR A 159 11.75 -3.32 -11.45
N LEU A 160 11.89 -3.43 -12.77
CA LEU A 160 12.50 -2.39 -13.60
C LEU A 160 11.72 -1.08 -13.59
N LYS A 161 10.37 -1.13 -13.57
CA LYS A 161 9.54 0.07 -13.44
C LYS A 161 9.83 0.83 -12.15
N LEU A 162 9.86 0.13 -11.01
CA LEU A 162 10.19 0.75 -9.72
C LEU A 162 11.59 1.38 -9.74
N ILE A 163 12.60 0.68 -10.27
CA ILE A 163 13.96 1.20 -10.38
C ILE A 163 14.00 2.45 -11.26
N SER A 164 13.34 2.40 -12.43
CA SER A 164 13.28 3.54 -13.35
C SER A 164 12.68 4.76 -12.67
N SER A 165 11.57 4.60 -11.95
CA SER A 165 10.95 5.71 -11.20
C SER A 165 11.88 6.32 -10.15
N CYS A 166 12.74 5.51 -9.52
CA CYS A 166 13.67 6.04 -8.53
C CYS A 166 14.84 6.81 -9.17
N ILE A 167 15.42 6.27 -10.25
CA ILE A 167 16.60 6.87 -10.90
C ILE A 167 16.23 8.16 -11.64
N SER A 168 15.04 8.23 -12.25
CA SER A 168 14.57 9.43 -12.94
C SER A 168 14.46 10.64 -12.03
N ASP A 169 14.06 10.45 -10.76
CA ASP A 169 13.89 11.54 -9.79
C ASP A 169 15.14 11.78 -8.93
N PHE A 170 15.97 10.76 -8.72
CA PHE A 170 17.19 10.84 -7.91
C PHE A 170 18.41 10.27 -8.66
N PRO A 171 18.92 11.00 -9.67
CA PRO A 171 20.09 10.57 -10.43
C PRO A 171 21.32 10.47 -9.50
N GLY A 172 21.90 9.26 -9.41
CA GLY A 172 23.04 8.96 -8.53
C GLY A 172 22.72 8.05 -7.34
N ILE A 173 21.47 7.64 -7.15
CA ILE A 173 21.12 6.68 -6.08
C ILE A 173 21.70 5.28 -6.32
N ALA A 174 21.82 4.87 -7.58
CA ALA A 174 22.50 3.63 -7.93
C ALA A 174 24.02 3.86 -7.93
N SER A 175 24.68 3.44 -6.85
CA SER A 175 26.15 3.37 -6.79
C SER A 175 26.63 2.12 -7.52
N SER A 176 27.80 2.18 -8.17
CA SER A 176 28.39 1.06 -8.91
C SER A 176 28.58 -0.20 -8.06
N SER A 177 28.71 -0.07 -6.73
CA SER A 177 28.84 -1.20 -5.80
C SER A 177 27.57 -2.01 -5.58
N GLN A 178 26.39 -1.50 -5.99
CA GLN A 178 25.11 -2.20 -5.89
C GLN A 178 24.73 -2.93 -7.19
N VAL A 179 25.50 -2.73 -8.27
CA VAL A 179 25.23 -3.28 -9.61
C VAL A 179 26.17 -4.46 -9.93
N GLN A 180 27.01 -4.87 -8.97
CA GLN A 180 28.07 -5.87 -9.15
C GLN A 180 27.74 -7.19 -8.44
#